data_AF-Q384V2-F1
#
_entry.id   AF-Q384V2-F1
#
_cell.length_a   1.000
_cell.length_b   1.000
_cell.length_c   1.000
_cell.angle_alpha   90.00
_cell.angle_beta   90.00
_cell.angle_gamma   90.00
#
_symmetry.space_group_name_H-M   'P 1'
#
loop_
_entity.id
_entity.type
_entity.pdbx_description
1 polymer ?
#
loop_
_entity_poly.entity_id
_entity_poly.type
_entity_poly.pdbx_seq_one_letter_code
_entity_poly.pdbx_strand_id
1 'polypeptide(L)'
;MAAEDQGASPSSHRGEVDALRDRVTAMRETIESLGNDLAGEKLKYATLHDKVVAWKEKIKQKTLEDRLRISQLEEELSAVRKKHQLATSAAQLDVQKSGGGNHHNLESVEPQEAVHEQLMQIEKDEEASELLKEGRAPSQECLREGEEEEALIERKIEPKHQGAQVPEGHPFQQAALVGSMVKELRKANETLRADLGEASRFVEAARSEAEQLKKGLCSTKEEDEPRIADLREELDALRCQLENTTSKLEAEVDANRKLFRRCNDAEERCGHLLHEKEIDKRMYEEKLVEWREIFQVAKAKDESTIDELRTSLCTSRCYLKQLCHTVLAFLGCECDNPLEVIGDEFAERLVNVSLFSQRLDSFRKLLVERAKSCCVVCDADSILQVFELICSSIEGVRSERDVAAAELDKSRQMISDARSQLVLLEAKCSSLVSPDVVAGLEARNIQLEEKCELLRREIKRQREAFQRERDQQESMVATASLQGVAAARVPSDGVFERGMLSLAAQQSQRDNEIRQLQANVQALERENAVLRRECDHNNSVVAQFTKEMEVLKTKERVQLSVEYVRNVVLQYLCCSCEEMRMKMVPAIATVLEFTAKEKRDVQNANPQCPPLK
;
A
#
# COMPACT_ATOMS: atom_id res chain seq x y z
N MET A 1 83.85 -35.42 -8.37
CA MET A 1 83.81 -34.00 -7.96
C MET A 1 82.37 -33.72 -7.52
N ALA A 2 81.82 -34.21 -6.41
CA ALA A 2 82.26 -34.50 -5.04
C ALA A 2 82.35 -33.26 -4.12
N ALA A 3 81.54 -33.36 -3.05
CA ALA A 3 81.54 -32.66 -1.76
C ALA A 3 80.83 -31.29 -1.71
N GLU A 4 79.59 -31.20 -1.19
CA GLU A 4 79.14 -31.35 0.22
C GLU A 4 79.25 -30.00 0.95
N ASP A 5 78.14 -29.27 1.14
CA ASP A 5 77.12 -29.49 2.19
C ASP A 5 77.64 -29.10 3.59
N GLN A 6 77.47 -27.82 3.93
CA GLN A 6 77.62 -27.20 5.26
C GLN A 6 76.72 -25.96 5.25
N GLY A 7 75.82 -25.64 6.19
CA GLY A 7 75.54 -26.13 7.54
C GLY A 7 75.04 -24.92 8.37
N ALA A 8 73.71 -24.75 8.45
CA ALA A 8 73.00 -23.53 8.86
C ALA A 8 72.85 -23.28 10.39
N SER A 9 72.70 -22.01 10.79
CA SER A 9 72.64 -21.52 12.20
C SER A 9 71.22 -21.42 12.77
N PRO A 10 70.99 -21.66 14.07
CA PRO A 10 69.64 -21.68 14.65
C PRO A 10 69.13 -20.41 15.35
N SER A 11 69.96 -19.39 15.66
CA SER A 11 69.56 -18.35 16.65
C SER A 11 68.73 -17.18 16.10
N SER A 12 68.92 -16.78 14.84
CA SER A 12 68.10 -15.72 14.18
C SER A 12 66.67 -16.22 13.92
N HIS A 13 66.55 -17.50 13.61
CA HIS A 13 65.27 -18.14 13.37
C HIS A 13 64.36 -18.15 14.59
N ARG A 14 64.87 -18.03 15.82
CA ARG A 14 64.01 -18.05 17.02
C ARG A 14 63.10 -16.82 17.10
N GLY A 15 63.63 -15.63 16.85
CA GLY A 15 62.84 -14.39 16.86
C GLY A 15 61.82 -14.33 15.71
N GLU A 16 62.21 -14.82 14.53
CA GLU A 16 61.30 -14.94 13.39
C GLU A 16 60.20 -15.98 13.65
N VAL A 17 60.53 -17.11 14.29
CA VAL A 17 59.55 -18.12 14.70
C VAL A 17 58.58 -17.59 15.75
N ASP A 18 59.05 -16.79 16.72
CA ASP A 18 58.18 -16.17 17.72
C ASP A 18 57.25 -15.12 17.08
N ALA A 19 57.76 -14.26 16.19
CA ALA A 19 56.94 -13.30 15.46
C ALA A 19 55.93 -13.97 14.51
N LEU A 20 56.31 -15.08 13.87
CA LEU A 20 55.39 -15.89 13.08
C LEU A 20 54.34 -16.56 13.97
N ARG A 21 54.71 -17.01 15.17
CA ARG A 21 53.78 -17.59 16.14
C ARG A 21 52.74 -16.56 16.57
N ASP A 22 53.17 -15.34 16.91
CA ASP A 22 52.29 -14.23 17.30
C ASP A 22 51.34 -13.84 16.16
N ARG A 23 51.84 -13.80 14.92
CA ARG A 23 51.02 -13.54 13.74
C ARG A 23 50.01 -14.65 13.47
N VAL A 24 50.41 -15.91 13.65
CA VAL A 24 49.51 -17.07 13.52
C VAL A 24 48.42 -17.04 14.60
N THR A 25 48.72 -16.63 15.83
CA THR A 25 47.71 -16.44 16.87
C THR A 25 46.73 -15.31 16.53
N ALA A 26 47.21 -14.14 16.09
CA ALA A 26 46.34 -13.04 15.68
C ALA A 26 45.45 -13.41 14.47
N MET A 27 45.98 -14.17 13.51
CA MET A 27 45.20 -14.71 12.40
C MET A 27 44.14 -15.72 12.86
N ARG A 28 44.43 -16.54 13.87
CA ARG A 28 43.44 -17.46 14.43
C ARG A 28 42.30 -16.72 15.12
N GLU A 29 42.61 -15.71 15.92
CA GLU A 29 41.60 -14.89 16.61
C GLU A 29 40.70 -14.13 15.63
N THR A 30 41.27 -13.58 14.55
CA THR A 30 40.48 -12.93 13.50
C THR A 30 39.61 -13.91 12.71
N ILE A 31 40.11 -15.11 12.38
CA ILE A 31 39.31 -16.18 11.76
C ILE A 31 38.16 -16.60 12.68
N GLU A 32 38.40 -16.71 13.98
CA GLU A 32 37.38 -17.06 14.98
C GLU A 32 36.31 -15.96 15.11
N SER A 33 36.72 -14.69 15.17
CA SER A 33 35.79 -13.54 15.18
C SER A 33 34.91 -13.50 13.93
N LEU A 34 35.51 -13.66 12.74
CA LEU A 34 34.76 -13.69 11.47
C LEU A 34 33.84 -14.91 11.38
N GLY A 35 34.24 -16.05 11.95
CA GLY A 35 33.40 -17.24 12.07
C GLY A 35 32.16 -16.99 12.92
N ASN A 36 32.31 -16.29 14.05
CA ASN A 36 31.21 -15.90 14.92
C ASN A 36 30.27 -14.88 14.26
N ASP A 37 30.81 -13.89 13.56
CA ASP A 37 30.00 -12.91 12.81
C ASP A 37 29.20 -13.58 11.68
N LEU A 38 29.83 -14.50 10.94
CA LEU A 38 29.17 -15.27 9.90
C LEU A 38 28.05 -16.17 10.47
N ALA A 39 28.28 -16.80 11.62
CA ALA A 39 27.26 -17.58 12.32
C ALA A 39 26.09 -16.69 12.78
N GLY A 40 26.38 -15.49 13.31
CA GLY A 40 25.38 -14.51 13.70
C GLY A 40 24.53 -14.01 12.52
N GLU A 41 25.15 -13.68 11.39
CA GLU A 41 24.42 -13.28 10.17
C GLU A 41 23.60 -14.43 9.58
N LYS A 42 24.11 -15.67 9.60
CA LYS A 42 23.31 -16.86 9.21
C LYS A 42 22.07 -17.03 10.08
N LEU A 43 22.19 -16.82 11.39
CA LEU A 43 21.06 -16.88 12.32
C LEU A 43 20.04 -15.76 12.05
N LYS A 44 20.51 -14.53 11.79
CA LYS A 44 19.63 -13.40 11.40
C LYS A 44 18.91 -13.68 10.09
N TYR A 45 19.60 -14.23 9.09
CA TYR A 45 19.01 -14.59 7.81
C TYR A 45 17.95 -15.68 7.96
N ALA A 46 18.22 -16.72 8.75
CA ALA A 46 17.24 -17.76 9.08
C ALA A 46 16.00 -17.17 9.77
N THR A 47 16.19 -16.32 10.78
CA THR A 47 15.10 -15.63 11.48
C THR A 47 14.26 -14.75 10.53
N LEU A 48 14.91 -14.02 9.62
CA LEU A 48 14.22 -13.19 8.62
C LEU A 48 13.45 -14.06 7.64
N HIS A 49 14.03 -15.18 7.20
CA HIS A 49 13.40 -16.14 6.31
C HIS A 49 12.10 -16.69 6.92
N ASP A 50 12.15 -17.11 8.19
CA ASP A 50 10.97 -17.61 8.91
C ASP A 50 9.88 -16.54 9.05
N LYS A 51 10.27 -15.29 9.35
CA LYS A 51 9.33 -14.15 9.39
C LYS A 51 8.68 -13.90 8.03
N VAL A 52 9.43 -13.99 6.94
CA VAL A 52 8.90 -13.83 5.57
C VAL A 52 7.94 -14.96 5.21
N VAL A 53 8.24 -16.20 5.60
CA VAL A 53 7.34 -17.35 5.41
C VAL A 53 6.05 -17.16 6.20
N ALA A 54 6.13 -16.81 7.48
CA ALA A 54 4.97 -16.53 8.32
C ALA A 54 4.11 -15.38 7.78
N TRP A 55 4.74 -14.31 7.28
CA TRP A 55 4.03 -13.18 6.66
C TRP A 55 3.33 -13.59 5.36
N LYS A 56 3.98 -14.40 4.50
CA LYS A 56 3.36 -14.94 3.28
C LYS A 56 2.13 -15.79 3.59
N GLU A 57 2.19 -16.65 4.61
CA GLU A 57 1.04 -17.44 5.05
C GLU A 57 -0.09 -16.55 5.59
N LYS A 58 0.24 -15.52 6.39
CA LYS A 58 -0.74 -14.54 6.88
C LYS A 58 -1.45 -13.78 5.75
N ILE A 59 -0.73 -13.43 4.68
CA ILE A 59 -1.31 -12.80 3.49
C ILE A 59 -2.23 -13.77 2.76
N LYS A 60 -1.83 -15.04 2.57
CA LYS A 60 -2.69 -16.05 1.95
C LYS A 60 -3.98 -16.23 2.73
N GLN A 61 -3.90 -16.30 4.06
CA GLN A 61 -5.07 -16.40 4.93
C GLN A 61 -6.00 -15.19 4.78
N LYS A 62 -5.47 -13.96 4.88
CA LYS A 62 -6.28 -12.75 4.65
C LYS A 62 -6.89 -12.68 3.26
N THR A 63 -6.14 -13.09 2.23
CA THR A 63 -6.66 -13.13 0.85
C THR A 63 -7.83 -14.12 0.71
N LEU A 64 -7.78 -15.25 1.42
CA LEU A 64 -8.90 -16.20 1.45
C LEU A 64 -10.09 -15.63 2.23
N GLU A 65 -9.87 -14.99 3.37
CA GLU A 65 -10.91 -14.31 4.16
C GLU A 65 -11.59 -13.20 3.35
N ASP A 66 -10.83 -12.35 2.67
CA ASP A 66 -11.35 -11.28 1.81
C ASP A 66 -12.15 -11.85 0.64
N ARG A 67 -11.68 -12.93 0.00
CA ARG A 67 -12.45 -13.60 -1.07
C ARG A 67 -13.77 -14.16 -0.56
N LEU A 68 -13.78 -14.81 0.60
CA LEU A 68 -15.02 -15.29 1.21
C LEU A 68 -15.96 -14.14 1.55
N ARG A 69 -15.44 -13.01 2.07
CA ARG A 69 -16.25 -11.83 2.38
C ARG A 69 -16.82 -11.17 1.13
N ILE A 70 -16.04 -11.08 0.05
CA ILE A 70 -16.49 -10.57 -1.24
C ILE A 70 -17.61 -11.47 -1.79
N SER A 71 -17.44 -12.79 -1.79
CA SER A 71 -18.48 -13.71 -2.24
C SER A 71 -19.78 -13.60 -1.43
N GLN A 72 -19.69 -13.42 -0.11
CA GLN A 72 -20.86 -13.15 0.73
C GLN A 72 -21.56 -11.84 0.35
N LEU A 73 -20.81 -10.75 0.16
CA LEU A 73 -21.38 -9.46 -0.23
C LEU A 73 -21.98 -9.49 -1.64
N GLU A 74 -21.40 -10.24 -2.57
CA GLU A 74 -21.94 -10.46 -3.91
C GLU A 74 -23.27 -11.23 -3.86
N GLU A 75 -23.40 -12.21 -2.97
CA GLU A 75 -24.62 -12.96 -2.72
C GLU A 75 -25.71 -12.07 -2.08
N GLU A 76 -25.36 -11.29 -1.06
CA GLU A 76 -26.26 -10.31 -0.42
C GLU A 76 -26.73 -9.25 -1.44
N LEU A 77 -25.84 -8.73 -2.30
CA LEU A 77 -26.23 -7.81 -3.37
C LEU A 77 -27.13 -8.46 -4.42
N SER A 78 -26.91 -9.74 -4.74
CA SER A 78 -27.77 -10.49 -5.66
C SER A 78 -29.18 -10.67 -5.08
N ALA A 79 -29.30 -10.98 -3.78
CA ALA A 79 -30.57 -11.08 -3.08
C ALA A 79 -31.33 -9.75 -3.06
N VAL A 80 -30.64 -8.65 -2.72
CA VAL A 80 -31.24 -7.29 -2.73
C VAL A 80 -31.71 -6.90 -4.13
N ARG A 81 -30.93 -7.22 -5.18
CA ARG A 81 -31.34 -6.98 -6.58
C ARG A 81 -32.58 -7.77 -6.97
N LYS A 82 -32.67 -9.04 -6.61
CA LYS A 82 -33.88 -9.86 -6.83
C LYS A 82 -35.10 -9.26 -6.11
N LYS A 83 -34.94 -8.86 -4.85
CA LYS A 83 -36.00 -8.20 -4.07
C LYS A 83 -36.47 -6.89 -4.73
N HIS A 84 -35.54 -6.08 -5.21
CA HIS A 84 -35.87 -4.84 -5.91
C HIS A 84 -36.59 -5.09 -7.25
N GLN A 85 -36.18 -6.11 -8.01
CA GLN A 85 -36.87 -6.51 -9.24
C GLN A 85 -38.31 -7.00 -8.98
N LEU A 86 -38.51 -7.79 -7.94
CA LEU A 86 -39.84 -8.26 -7.52
C LEU A 86 -40.71 -7.09 -7.06
N ALA A 87 -40.19 -6.18 -6.24
CA ALA A 87 -40.91 -4.98 -5.80
C ALA A 87 -41.28 -4.06 -6.97
N THR A 88 -40.39 -3.90 -7.95
CA THR A 88 -40.65 -3.13 -9.17
C THR A 88 -41.74 -3.77 -10.02
N SER A 89 -41.72 -5.10 -10.16
CA SER A 89 -42.74 -5.86 -10.90
C SER A 89 -44.10 -5.79 -10.22
N ALA A 90 -44.14 -5.85 -8.88
CA ALA A 90 -45.36 -5.69 -8.10
C ALA A 90 -45.96 -4.27 -8.27
N ALA A 91 -45.13 -3.23 -8.19
CA ALA A 91 -45.58 -1.85 -8.39
C ALA A 91 -46.14 -1.60 -9.81
N GLN A 92 -45.56 -2.23 -10.84
CA GLN A 92 -46.07 -2.13 -12.21
C GLN A 92 -47.46 -2.78 -12.38
N LEU A 93 -47.73 -3.89 -11.69
CA LEU A 93 -49.03 -4.56 -11.72
C LEU A 93 -50.13 -3.73 -11.03
N ASP A 94 -49.81 -3.01 -9.96
CA ASP A 94 -50.78 -2.14 -9.26
C ASP A 94 -51.16 -0.90 -10.07
N VAL A 95 -50.22 -0.35 -10.86
CA VAL A 95 -50.50 0.75 -11.79
C VAL A 95 -51.46 0.32 -12.90
N GLN A 96 -51.34 -0.91 -13.42
CA GLN A 96 -52.27 -1.43 -14.43
C GLN A 96 -53.69 -1.64 -13.89
N LYS A 97 -53.86 -2.06 -12.64
CA LYS A 97 -55.20 -2.22 -12.03
C LYS A 97 -55.91 -0.89 -11.76
N SER A 98 -55.15 0.20 -11.64
CA SER A 98 -55.70 1.53 -11.32
C SER A 98 -56.20 2.29 -12.55
N GLY A 99 -55.77 1.90 -13.76
CA GLY A 99 -56.10 2.58 -15.01
C GLY A 99 -57.09 1.82 -15.88
N GLY A 100 -58.39 2.05 -15.67
CA GLY A 100 -59.48 1.67 -16.59
C GLY A 100 -60.19 0.37 -16.17
N GLY A 101 -61.47 0.35 -15.81
CA GLY A 101 -62.57 1.14 -16.36
C GLY A 101 -63.14 0.46 -17.60
N ASN A 102 -63.99 -0.56 -17.37
CA ASN A 102 -64.98 -1.16 -18.27
C ASN A 102 -64.59 -2.21 -19.34
N HIS A 103 -65.31 -3.34 -19.23
CA HIS A 103 -65.80 -4.27 -20.27
C HIS A 103 -64.80 -5.08 -21.12
N HIS A 104 -64.44 -6.29 -20.70
CA HIS A 104 -65.11 -7.57 -21.05
C HIS A 104 -64.21 -8.78 -20.71
N ASN A 105 -64.84 -9.81 -20.12
CA ASN A 105 -64.46 -11.22 -20.01
C ASN A 105 -63.23 -11.68 -20.83
N LEU A 106 -62.23 -12.25 -20.14
CA LEU A 106 -61.73 -13.63 -20.30
C LEU A 106 -60.43 -13.83 -19.49
N GLU A 107 -60.57 -14.52 -18.36
CA GLU A 107 -59.75 -15.69 -17.98
C GLU A 107 -58.23 -15.63 -18.28
N SER A 108 -57.47 -14.97 -17.39
CA SER A 108 -56.06 -15.33 -17.12
C SER A 108 -55.64 -14.76 -15.77
N VAL A 109 -55.97 -15.48 -14.68
CA VAL A 109 -55.54 -15.20 -13.31
C VAL A 109 -54.48 -16.23 -12.95
N GLU A 110 -53.24 -16.02 -13.39
CA GLU A 110 -52.08 -16.83 -12.96
C GLU A 110 -50.79 -16.03 -12.62
N PRO A 111 -50.58 -14.75 -13.00
CA PRO A 111 -49.30 -14.10 -12.67
C PRO A 111 -49.10 -13.73 -11.18
N GLN A 112 -50.15 -13.53 -10.39
CA GLN A 112 -50.00 -12.98 -9.03
C GLN A 112 -49.59 -14.02 -7.97
N GLU A 113 -50.07 -15.27 -8.08
CA GLU A 113 -49.70 -16.33 -7.14
C GLU A 113 -48.22 -16.70 -7.26
N ALA A 114 -47.68 -16.74 -8.49
CA ALA A 114 -46.27 -17.04 -8.73
C ALA A 114 -45.30 -16.02 -8.10
N VAL A 115 -45.64 -14.72 -8.09
CA VAL A 115 -44.81 -13.67 -7.47
C VAL A 115 -44.82 -13.80 -5.95
N HIS A 116 -45.99 -14.11 -5.37
CA HIS A 116 -46.11 -14.28 -3.92
C HIS A 116 -45.36 -15.52 -3.43
N GLU A 117 -45.43 -16.63 -4.17
CA GLU A 117 -44.70 -17.85 -3.84
C GLU A 117 -43.17 -17.67 -3.94
N GLN A 118 -42.68 -16.87 -4.90
CA GLN A 118 -41.26 -16.53 -4.98
C GLN A 118 -40.77 -15.66 -3.80
N LEU A 119 -41.60 -14.73 -3.32
CA LEU A 119 -41.25 -13.91 -2.14
C LEU A 119 -41.13 -14.77 -0.87
N MET A 120 -42.07 -15.70 -0.66
CA MET A 120 -42.06 -16.63 0.48
C MET A 120 -40.85 -17.56 0.46
N GLN A 121 -40.37 -17.95 -0.72
CA GLN A 121 -39.19 -18.80 -0.84
C GLN A 121 -37.90 -18.03 -0.47
N ILE A 122 -37.81 -16.74 -0.82
CA ILE A 122 -36.65 -15.89 -0.47
C ILE A 122 -36.56 -15.69 1.05
N GLU A 123 -37.69 -15.48 1.74
CA GLU A 123 -37.68 -15.33 3.21
C GLU A 123 -37.21 -16.60 3.92
N LYS A 124 -37.58 -17.79 3.42
CA LYS A 124 -37.07 -19.06 3.95
C LYS A 124 -35.57 -19.26 3.73
N ASP A 125 -35.06 -18.81 2.58
CA ASP A 125 -33.63 -18.91 2.28
C ASP A 125 -32.80 -17.95 3.16
N GLU A 126 -33.35 -16.78 3.55
CA GLU A 126 -32.74 -15.86 4.52
C GLU A 126 -32.63 -16.47 5.93
N GLU A 127 -33.71 -17.09 6.45
CA GLU A 127 -33.67 -17.78 7.74
C GLU A 127 -32.63 -18.92 7.76
N ALA A 128 -32.49 -19.66 6.66
CA ALA A 128 -31.48 -20.71 6.54
C ALA A 128 -30.05 -20.16 6.55
N SER A 129 -29.82 -18.97 5.97
CA SER A 129 -28.51 -18.34 5.94
C SER A 129 -28.08 -17.75 7.29
N GLU A 130 -29.01 -17.26 8.12
CA GLU A 130 -28.67 -16.78 9.47
C GLU A 130 -28.23 -17.93 10.39
N LEU A 131 -28.87 -19.09 10.32
CA LEU A 131 -28.48 -20.28 11.10
C LEU A 131 -27.06 -20.77 10.78
N LEU A 132 -26.58 -20.56 9.55
CA LEU A 132 -25.21 -20.89 9.15
C LEU A 132 -24.16 -19.94 9.74
N LYS A 133 -24.53 -18.70 10.10
CA LYS A 133 -23.61 -17.70 10.66
C LYS A 133 -23.29 -17.94 12.15
N GLU A 134 -24.18 -18.58 12.91
CA GLU A 134 -23.97 -18.84 14.35
C GLU A 134 -23.10 -20.09 14.66
N GLY A 135 -22.75 -20.90 13.66
CA GLY A 135 -22.12 -22.22 13.87
C GLY A 135 -20.59 -22.33 13.81
N ARG A 136 -19.79 -21.24 13.78
CA ARG A 136 -18.30 -21.36 13.69
C ARG A 136 -17.56 -21.00 14.99
N ALA A 137 -16.79 -22.02 15.40
CA ALA A 137 -16.21 -22.34 16.70
C ALA A 137 -14.85 -21.67 17.04
N PRO A 138 -14.40 -21.74 18.31
CA PRO A 138 -13.14 -21.17 18.80
C PRO A 138 -11.94 -22.10 18.54
N SER A 139 -10.79 -21.55 18.17
CA SER A 139 -9.53 -22.30 17.99
C SER A 139 -8.34 -21.38 18.27
N GLN A 140 -7.96 -21.24 19.53
CA GLN A 140 -6.73 -20.53 19.91
C GLN A 140 -6.13 -21.13 21.19
N GLU A 141 -5.78 -22.41 21.15
CA GLU A 141 -5.09 -23.10 22.24
C GLU A 141 -4.20 -24.21 21.67
N CYS A 142 -3.07 -23.83 21.08
CA CYS A 142 -2.02 -24.74 20.59
C CYS A 142 -0.69 -23.99 20.37
N LEU A 143 -0.13 -23.35 21.41
CA LEU A 143 1.23 -22.79 21.38
C LEU A 143 1.86 -22.72 22.79
N ARG A 144 1.98 -23.85 23.51
CA ARG A 144 2.68 -23.84 24.82
C ARG A 144 3.58 -25.03 25.16
N GLU A 145 3.91 -25.92 24.23
CA GLU A 145 4.76 -27.10 24.51
C GLU A 145 6.21 -26.98 24.00
N GLY A 146 6.69 -25.78 23.67
CA GLY A 146 8.01 -25.58 23.05
C GLY A 146 9.19 -25.26 23.98
N GLU A 147 8.99 -25.08 25.29
CA GLU A 147 10.04 -24.53 26.18
C GLU A 147 10.62 -25.52 27.21
N GLU A 148 10.21 -26.80 27.24
CA GLU A 148 10.71 -27.76 28.23
C GLU A 148 11.87 -28.67 27.75
N GLU A 149 12.27 -28.63 26.48
CA GLU A 149 13.29 -29.57 25.97
C GLU A 149 14.76 -29.10 26.06
N GLU A 150 15.02 -27.83 26.41
CA GLU A 150 16.40 -27.29 26.40
C GLU A 150 17.15 -27.43 27.75
N ALA A 151 16.50 -27.92 28.81
CA ALA A 151 17.11 -27.98 30.15
C ALA A 151 17.81 -29.31 30.52
N LEU A 152 17.84 -30.33 29.66
CA LEU A 152 18.27 -31.68 30.08
C LEU A 152 19.69 -32.13 29.64
N ILE A 153 20.49 -31.32 28.94
CA ILE A 153 21.73 -31.83 28.30
C ILE A 153 23.06 -31.45 29.01
N GLU A 154 23.09 -30.58 30.03
CA GLU A 154 24.36 -30.04 30.56
C GLU A 154 25.00 -30.70 31.82
N ARG A 155 24.75 -31.98 32.15
CA ARG A 155 25.44 -32.64 33.28
C ARG A 155 25.92 -34.08 33.02
N LYS A 156 27.19 -34.23 32.62
CA LYS A 156 28.07 -35.39 32.93
C LYS A 156 29.46 -35.21 32.31
N ILE A 157 30.53 -35.31 33.12
CA ILE A 157 31.82 -36.02 32.90
C ILE A 157 32.87 -35.51 33.93
N GLU A 158 33.37 -36.40 34.81
CA GLU A 158 34.50 -36.21 35.75
C GLU A 158 35.36 -37.51 35.83
N PRO A 159 36.72 -37.46 35.99
CA PRO A 159 37.60 -38.64 36.01
C PRO A 159 38.39 -38.92 37.32
N LYS A 160 38.90 -40.16 37.45
CA LYS A 160 39.58 -40.79 38.63
C LYS A 160 41.07 -41.13 38.39
N HIS A 161 41.91 -41.04 39.44
CA HIS A 161 43.28 -41.63 39.54
C HIS A 161 43.67 -42.02 40.99
N GLN A 162 44.22 -43.24 41.21
CA GLN A 162 44.93 -43.77 42.41
C GLN A 162 45.80 -44.97 41.91
N GLY A 163 47.01 -45.34 42.35
CA GLY A 163 47.84 -45.05 43.54
C GLY A 163 48.26 -46.39 44.20
N ALA A 164 49.48 -46.90 43.94
CA ALA A 164 49.94 -48.25 44.34
C ALA A 164 51.13 -48.23 45.32
N GLN A 165 51.13 -49.17 46.29
CA GLN A 165 52.05 -49.30 47.43
C GLN A 165 52.97 -50.55 47.32
N VAL A 166 54.08 -50.52 48.08
CA VAL A 166 55.21 -51.48 48.11
C VAL A 166 55.34 -52.12 49.51
N PRO A 167 55.71 -53.41 49.64
CA PRO A 167 55.76 -54.13 50.93
C PRO A 167 57.18 -54.37 51.50
N GLU A 168 57.22 -54.48 52.84
CA GLU A 168 58.37 -54.67 53.74
C GLU A 168 58.68 -56.16 54.04
N GLY A 169 59.94 -56.52 54.32
CA GLY A 169 60.30 -57.90 54.73
C GLY A 169 61.74 -58.17 55.20
N HIS A 170 61.86 -58.49 56.49
CA HIS A 170 62.81 -59.32 57.26
C HIS A 170 64.37 -59.24 57.09
N PRO A 171 65.10 -58.85 58.17
CA PRO A 171 66.56 -58.79 58.22
C PRO A 171 67.13 -59.99 58.99
N PHE A 172 67.77 -60.94 58.31
CA PHE A 172 68.92 -61.73 58.85
C PHE A 172 69.57 -62.63 57.77
N GLN A 173 68.99 -62.70 56.56
CA GLN A 173 69.69 -63.18 55.35
C GLN A 173 70.55 -62.08 54.67
N GLN A 174 70.57 -60.85 55.22
CA GLN A 174 71.22 -59.69 54.63
C GLN A 174 72.76 -59.73 54.61
N ALA A 175 73.44 -60.38 55.56
CA ALA A 175 74.91 -60.24 55.66
C ALA A 175 75.69 -60.94 54.51
N ALA A 176 75.23 -62.13 54.09
CA ALA A 176 75.84 -62.84 52.95
C ALA A 176 75.47 -62.19 51.61
N LEU A 177 74.24 -61.67 51.51
CA LEU A 177 73.78 -60.93 50.34
C LEU A 177 74.56 -59.61 50.16
N VAL A 178 74.83 -58.89 51.26
CA VAL A 178 75.61 -57.64 51.24
C VAL A 178 77.04 -57.89 50.76
N GLY A 179 77.68 -59.00 51.14
CA GLY A 179 79.03 -59.33 50.65
C GLY A 179 79.09 -59.56 49.13
N SER A 180 78.08 -60.23 48.57
CA SER A 180 77.92 -60.39 47.12
C SER A 180 77.63 -59.04 46.44
N MET A 181 76.72 -58.27 47.01
CA MET A 181 76.28 -56.99 46.49
C MET A 181 77.42 -55.96 46.47
N VAL A 182 78.32 -55.95 47.46
CA VAL A 182 79.51 -55.07 47.47
C VAL A 182 80.49 -55.43 46.35
N LYS A 183 80.64 -56.71 46.00
CA LYS A 183 81.48 -57.15 44.88
C LYS A 183 80.86 -56.73 43.54
N GLU A 184 79.56 -56.88 43.37
CA GLU A 184 78.86 -56.43 42.17
C GLU A 184 78.88 -54.91 42.05
N LEU A 185 78.69 -54.17 43.15
CA LEU A 185 78.79 -52.72 43.17
C LEU A 185 80.19 -52.23 42.79
N ARG A 186 81.27 -52.93 43.15
CA ARG A 186 82.62 -52.57 42.68
C ARG A 186 82.77 -52.74 41.16
N LYS A 187 82.31 -53.87 40.61
CA LYS A 187 82.32 -54.09 39.16
C LYS A 187 81.49 -53.03 38.44
N ALA A 188 80.29 -52.75 38.95
CA ALA A 188 79.41 -51.72 38.40
C ALA A 188 80.06 -50.33 38.41
N ASN A 189 80.80 -49.99 39.47
CA ASN A 189 81.51 -48.71 39.58
C ASN A 189 82.68 -48.61 38.58
N GLU A 190 83.37 -49.71 38.30
CA GLU A 190 84.43 -49.76 37.29
C GLU A 190 83.87 -49.59 35.87
N THR A 191 82.74 -50.24 35.55
CA THR A 191 82.03 -50.01 34.26
C THR A 191 81.54 -48.57 34.14
N LEU A 192 80.94 -48.00 35.19
CA LEU A 192 80.47 -46.62 35.16
C LEU A 192 81.62 -45.61 34.95
N ARG A 193 82.81 -45.88 35.47
CA ARG A 193 83.99 -45.03 35.21
C ARG A 193 84.48 -45.12 33.77
N ALA A 194 84.43 -46.31 33.17
CA ALA A 194 84.76 -46.48 31.76
C ALA A 194 83.76 -45.73 30.86
N ASP A 195 82.46 -45.90 31.13
CA ASP A 195 81.38 -45.23 30.40
C ASP A 195 81.47 -43.69 30.55
N LEU A 196 81.81 -43.19 31.75
CA LEU A 196 82.02 -41.76 31.98
C LEU A 196 83.21 -41.20 31.19
N GLY A 197 84.28 -41.99 31.05
CA GLY A 197 85.46 -41.63 30.25
C GLY A 197 85.19 -41.63 28.74
N GLU A 198 84.28 -42.47 28.27
CA GLU A 198 83.82 -42.48 26.87
C GLU A 198 82.86 -41.31 26.60
N ALA A 199 81.92 -41.06 27.51
CA ALA A 199 81.02 -39.89 27.45
C ALA A 199 81.79 -38.57 27.45
N SER A 200 82.87 -38.46 28.23
CA SER A 200 83.70 -37.25 28.26
C SER A 200 84.40 -36.97 26.92
N ARG A 201 84.90 -38.03 26.25
CA ARG A 201 85.50 -37.91 24.92
C ARG A 201 84.48 -37.52 23.85
N PHE A 202 83.25 -38.05 23.95
CA PHE A 202 82.15 -37.67 23.08
C PHE A 202 81.77 -36.18 23.23
N VAL A 203 81.76 -35.67 24.46
CA VAL A 203 81.48 -34.24 24.74
C VAL A 203 82.57 -33.32 24.19
N GLU A 204 83.85 -33.70 24.28
CA GLU A 204 84.95 -32.92 23.69
C GLU A 204 84.91 -32.90 22.15
N ALA A 205 84.60 -34.03 21.52
CA ALA A 205 84.41 -34.10 20.07
C ALA A 205 83.25 -33.19 19.61
N ALA A 206 82.10 -33.25 20.31
CA ALA A 206 80.95 -32.39 20.03
C ALA A 206 81.26 -30.89 20.20
N ARG A 207 82.13 -30.53 21.17
CA ARG A 207 82.58 -29.14 21.34
C ARG A 207 83.46 -28.66 20.18
N SER A 208 84.36 -29.50 19.68
CA SER A 208 85.20 -29.16 18.52
C SER A 208 84.37 -28.96 17.24
N GLU A 209 83.37 -29.82 17.00
CA GLU A 209 82.43 -29.65 15.88
C GLU A 209 81.61 -28.36 16.02
N ALA A 210 81.15 -28.04 17.23
CA ALA A 210 80.40 -26.81 17.48
C ALA A 210 81.23 -25.53 17.19
N GLU A 211 82.53 -25.52 17.48
CA GLU A 211 83.39 -24.38 17.14
C GLU A 211 83.64 -24.25 15.63
N GLN A 212 83.79 -25.36 14.90
CA GLN A 212 83.95 -25.32 13.45
C GLN A 212 82.67 -24.80 12.77
N LEU A 213 81.50 -25.25 13.24
CA LEU A 213 80.20 -24.74 12.78
C LEU A 213 80.09 -23.22 13.02
N LYS A 214 80.52 -22.75 14.19
CA LYS A 214 80.48 -21.31 14.52
C LYS A 214 81.31 -20.46 13.57
N LYS A 215 82.45 -20.94 13.06
CA LYS A 215 83.28 -20.20 12.09
C LYS A 215 82.68 -20.16 10.70
N GLY A 216 82.10 -21.26 10.20
CA GLY A 216 81.38 -21.28 8.92
C GLY A 216 80.24 -20.26 8.90
N LEU A 217 79.60 -20.08 10.05
CA LEU A 217 78.44 -19.22 10.22
C LEU A 217 78.65 -17.71 10.16
N CYS A 218 79.87 -17.23 10.35
CA CYS A 218 80.15 -15.81 10.13
C CYS A 218 80.24 -15.48 8.63
N SER A 219 80.53 -16.45 7.76
CA SER A 219 80.81 -16.18 6.34
C SER A 219 79.55 -16.18 5.48
N THR A 220 78.52 -16.97 5.82
CA THR A 220 77.25 -17.02 5.06
C THR A 220 76.31 -15.85 5.36
N LYS A 221 76.46 -15.21 6.53
CA LYS A 221 75.68 -14.01 6.87
C LYS A 221 75.86 -12.88 5.86
N GLU A 222 77.07 -12.69 5.36
CA GLU A 222 77.36 -11.59 4.42
C GLU A 222 76.68 -11.76 3.05
N GLU A 223 76.35 -12.99 2.63
CA GLU A 223 75.69 -13.26 1.33
C GLU A 223 74.15 -13.27 1.43
N ASP A 224 73.59 -13.70 2.57
CA ASP A 224 72.13 -13.78 2.75
C ASP A 224 71.49 -12.49 3.29
N GLU A 225 72.26 -11.61 3.95
CA GLU A 225 71.78 -10.32 4.46
C GLU A 225 71.04 -9.47 3.40
N PRO A 226 71.53 -9.30 2.15
CA PRO A 226 70.81 -8.53 1.13
C PRO A 226 69.50 -9.18 0.71
N ARG A 227 69.45 -10.52 0.59
CA ARG A 227 68.23 -11.23 0.19
C ARG A 227 67.15 -11.18 1.27
N ILE A 228 67.55 -11.24 2.54
CA ILE A 228 66.63 -11.05 3.68
C ILE A 228 66.13 -9.61 3.73
N ALA A 229 66.98 -8.63 3.42
CA ALA A 229 66.57 -7.23 3.32
C ALA A 229 65.51 -7.04 2.21
N ASP A 230 65.74 -7.58 1.02
CA ASP A 230 64.79 -7.53 -0.10
C ASP A 230 63.44 -8.16 0.27
N LEU A 231 63.45 -9.35 0.88
CA LEU A 231 62.22 -10.03 1.31
C LEU A 231 61.48 -9.26 2.42
N ARG A 232 62.19 -8.58 3.33
CA ARG A 232 61.57 -7.72 4.35
C ARG A 232 60.91 -6.52 3.71
N GLU A 233 61.57 -5.88 2.75
CA GLU A 233 60.99 -4.76 2.00
C GLU A 233 59.74 -5.19 1.22
N GLU A 234 59.74 -6.36 0.58
CA GLU A 234 58.55 -6.93 -0.07
C GLU A 234 57.42 -7.23 0.93
N LEU A 235 57.74 -7.79 2.10
CA LEU A 235 56.75 -8.10 3.14
C LEU A 235 56.14 -6.82 3.72
N ASP A 236 56.94 -5.78 3.94
CA ASP A 236 56.48 -4.48 4.41
C ASP A 236 55.64 -3.78 3.34
N ALA A 237 56.02 -3.86 2.07
CA ALA A 237 55.21 -3.37 0.95
C ALA A 237 53.84 -4.09 0.88
N LEU A 238 53.82 -5.42 1.04
CA LEU A 238 52.57 -6.19 1.08
C LEU A 238 51.72 -5.88 2.32
N ARG A 239 52.34 -5.65 3.49
CA ARG A 239 51.63 -5.20 4.70
C ARG A 239 50.98 -3.83 4.47
N CYS A 240 51.72 -2.86 3.92
CA CYS A 240 51.17 -1.56 3.58
C CYS A 240 50.06 -1.64 2.54
N GLN A 241 50.15 -2.54 1.55
CA GLN A 241 49.04 -2.77 0.60
C GLN A 241 47.80 -3.34 1.30
N LEU A 242 47.97 -4.34 2.16
CA LEU A 242 46.87 -4.95 2.90
C LEU A 242 46.17 -3.92 3.80
N GLU A 243 46.93 -3.13 4.55
CA GLU A 243 46.40 -2.07 5.42
C GLU A 243 45.62 -1.03 4.60
N ASN A 244 46.16 -0.57 3.47
CA ASN A 244 45.46 0.32 2.55
C ASN A 244 44.15 -0.29 2.00
N THR A 245 44.12 -1.58 1.71
CA THR A 245 42.88 -2.25 1.26
C THR A 245 41.86 -2.40 2.38
N THR A 246 42.30 -2.70 3.60
CA THR A 246 41.43 -2.78 4.78
C THR A 246 40.81 -1.42 5.09
N SER A 247 41.60 -0.34 5.09
CA SER A 247 41.06 1.02 5.31
C SER A 247 40.06 1.44 4.23
N LYS A 248 40.27 1.03 2.97
CA LYS A 248 39.30 1.28 1.89
C LYS A 248 38.00 0.50 2.11
N LEU A 249 38.10 -0.77 2.49
CA LEU A 249 36.93 -1.61 2.78
C LEU A 249 36.12 -1.07 3.97
N GLU A 250 36.79 -0.66 5.05
CA GLU A 250 36.14 -0.04 6.21
C GLU A 250 35.41 1.26 5.84
N ALA A 251 36.03 2.12 5.02
CA ALA A 251 35.41 3.34 4.52
C ALA A 251 34.16 3.05 3.68
N GLU A 252 34.18 1.98 2.87
CA GLU A 252 33.05 1.54 2.06
C GLU A 252 31.92 0.92 2.91
N VAL A 253 32.25 0.14 3.93
CA VAL A 253 31.29 -0.37 4.92
C VAL A 253 30.59 0.78 5.65
N ASP A 254 31.33 1.81 6.07
CA ASP A 254 30.75 2.98 6.72
C ASP A 254 29.90 3.84 5.76
N ALA A 255 30.29 3.93 4.49
CA ALA A 255 29.47 4.57 3.45
C ALA A 255 28.15 3.80 3.25
N ASN A 256 28.19 2.46 3.19
CA ASN A 256 27.01 1.62 3.10
C ASN A 256 26.09 1.74 4.33
N ARG A 257 26.65 1.79 5.54
CA ARG A 257 25.87 2.05 6.76
C ARG A 257 25.17 3.42 6.75
N LYS A 258 25.80 4.45 6.19
CA LYS A 258 25.19 5.79 6.01
C LYS A 258 24.08 5.75 4.97
N LEU A 259 24.28 5.05 3.85
CA LEU A 259 23.24 4.88 2.83
C LEU A 259 22.04 4.10 3.37
N PHE A 260 22.26 3.02 4.11
CA PHE A 260 21.18 2.24 4.73
C PHE A 260 20.33 3.09 5.68
N ARG A 261 20.96 3.92 6.52
CA ARG A 261 20.23 4.88 7.37
C ARG A 261 19.40 5.86 6.55
N ARG A 262 19.97 6.45 5.49
CA ARG A 262 19.23 7.37 4.59
C ARG A 262 18.05 6.69 3.89
N CYS A 263 18.18 5.42 3.53
CA CYS A 263 17.09 4.63 2.96
C CYS A 263 15.97 4.42 3.98
N ASN A 264 16.30 4.03 5.21
CA ASN A 264 15.31 3.86 6.28
C ASN A 264 14.59 5.17 6.61
N ASP A 265 15.32 6.29 6.73
CA ASP A 265 14.72 7.61 6.95
C ASP A 265 13.78 8.01 5.80
N ALA A 266 14.12 7.64 4.56
CA ALA A 266 13.26 7.89 3.40
C ALA A 266 12.01 7.00 3.41
N GLU A 267 12.14 5.75 3.82
CA GLU A 267 11.03 4.81 3.97
C GLU A 267 10.05 5.27 5.06
N GLU A 268 10.56 5.71 6.21
CA GLU A 268 9.73 6.30 7.29
C GLU A 268 8.98 7.54 6.80
N ARG A 269 9.66 8.47 6.11
CA ARG A 269 9.01 9.65 5.52
C ARG A 269 7.92 9.27 4.50
N CYS A 270 8.16 8.28 3.66
CA CYS A 270 7.16 7.79 2.71
C CYS A 270 5.97 7.16 3.44
N GLY A 271 6.20 6.39 4.50
CA GLY A 271 5.15 5.84 5.36
C GLY A 271 4.26 6.91 5.98
N HIS A 272 4.86 7.99 6.51
CA HIS A 272 4.11 9.13 7.05
C HIS A 272 3.28 9.85 5.98
N LEU A 273 3.85 10.12 4.80
CA LEU A 273 3.13 10.77 3.70
C LEU A 273 1.97 9.91 3.17
N LEU A 274 2.16 8.59 3.05
CA LEU A 274 1.09 7.67 2.67
C LEU A 274 -0.03 7.66 3.71
N HIS A 275 0.31 7.68 4.99
CA HIS A 275 -0.68 7.74 6.07
C HIS A 275 -1.49 9.05 6.04
N GLU A 276 -0.83 10.20 5.83
CA GLU A 276 -1.50 11.50 5.66
C GLU A 276 -2.46 11.48 4.47
N LYS A 277 -2.04 10.91 3.33
CA LYS A 277 -2.88 10.79 2.14
C LYS A 277 -4.07 9.86 2.33
N GLU A 278 -3.92 8.80 3.12
CA GLU A 278 -5.03 7.91 3.45
C GLU A 278 -6.05 8.59 4.37
N ILE A 279 -5.61 9.50 5.24
CA ILE A 279 -6.50 10.34 6.06
C ILE A 279 -7.24 11.34 5.17
N ASP A 280 -6.54 12.05 4.28
CA ASP A 280 -7.14 12.98 3.31
C ASP A 280 -8.22 12.27 2.47
N LYS A 281 -7.90 11.09 1.93
CA LYS A 281 -8.82 10.27 1.14
C LYS A 281 -10.09 9.93 1.94
N ARG A 282 -9.96 9.45 3.17
CA ARG A 282 -11.12 9.14 4.04
C ARG A 282 -11.99 10.37 4.29
N MET A 283 -11.38 11.53 4.52
CA MET A 283 -12.12 12.80 4.68
C MET A 283 -12.89 13.21 3.41
N TYR A 284 -12.34 12.96 2.21
CA TYR A 284 -13.07 13.19 0.97
C TYR A 284 -14.19 12.17 0.74
N GLU A 285 -13.99 10.90 1.11
CA GLU A 285 -15.02 9.86 1.05
C GLU A 285 -16.20 10.21 1.97
N GLU A 286 -15.94 10.66 3.21
CA GLU A 286 -16.96 11.14 4.14
C GLU A 286 -17.74 12.33 3.56
N LYS A 287 -17.05 13.34 3.02
CA LYS A 287 -17.70 14.49 2.37
C LYS A 287 -18.56 14.10 1.16
N LEU A 288 -18.14 13.10 0.38
CA LEU A 288 -18.93 12.59 -0.74
C LEU A 288 -20.20 11.86 -0.28
N VAL A 289 -20.16 11.19 0.87
CA VAL A 289 -21.35 10.59 1.50
C VAL A 289 -22.30 11.68 1.98
N GLU A 290 -21.81 12.69 2.71
CA GLU A 290 -22.62 13.84 3.15
C GLU A 290 -23.29 14.56 1.96
N TRP A 291 -22.54 14.82 0.89
CA TRP A 291 -23.08 15.44 -0.33
C TRP A 291 -24.16 14.58 -0.99
N ARG A 292 -23.98 13.26 -1.01
CA ARG A 292 -24.98 12.32 -1.55
C ARG A 292 -26.26 12.36 -0.73
N GLU A 293 -26.16 12.41 0.60
CA GLU A 293 -27.33 12.52 1.49
C GLU A 293 -28.06 13.86 1.30
N ILE A 294 -27.33 14.98 1.25
CA ILE A 294 -27.92 16.30 0.98
C ILE A 294 -28.64 16.30 -0.38
N PHE A 295 -28.02 15.73 -1.42
CA PHE A 295 -28.61 15.64 -2.74
C PHE A 295 -29.87 14.76 -2.75
N GLN A 296 -29.87 13.62 -2.04
CA GLN A 296 -31.07 12.76 -1.92
C GLN A 296 -32.22 13.47 -1.21
N VAL A 297 -31.93 14.21 -0.13
CA VAL A 297 -32.94 15.00 0.59
C VAL A 297 -33.51 16.10 -0.31
N ALA A 298 -32.65 16.82 -1.05
CA ALA A 298 -33.08 17.84 -2.00
C ALA A 298 -33.94 17.23 -3.11
N LYS A 299 -33.53 16.09 -3.69
CA LYS A 299 -34.30 15.38 -4.72
C LYS A 299 -35.67 14.92 -4.21
N ALA A 300 -35.74 14.37 -3.01
CA ALA A 300 -37.01 13.94 -2.41
C ALA A 300 -37.96 15.13 -2.17
N LYS A 301 -37.41 16.29 -1.77
CA LYS A 301 -38.17 17.53 -1.63
C LYS A 301 -38.70 18.05 -2.97
N ASP A 302 -37.87 18.01 -4.02
CA ASP A 302 -38.27 18.41 -5.36
C ASP A 302 -39.35 17.46 -5.93
N GLU A 303 -39.21 16.15 -5.73
CA GLU A 303 -40.22 15.14 -6.10
C GLU A 303 -41.57 15.40 -5.39
N SER A 304 -41.54 15.65 -4.07
CA SER A 304 -42.74 16.04 -3.30
C SER A 304 -43.39 17.30 -3.86
N THR A 305 -42.58 18.32 -4.17
CA THR A 305 -43.08 19.59 -4.72
C THR A 305 -43.72 19.39 -6.10
N ILE A 306 -43.12 18.54 -6.94
CA ILE A 306 -43.66 18.19 -8.27
C ILE A 306 -45.01 17.48 -8.12
N ASP A 307 -45.16 16.57 -7.16
CA ASP A 307 -46.40 15.83 -6.95
C ASP A 307 -47.52 16.69 -6.35
N GLU A 308 -47.18 17.63 -5.46
CA GLU A 308 -48.10 18.67 -4.99
C GLU A 308 -48.60 19.55 -6.15
N LEU A 309 -47.70 20.01 -7.02
CA LEU A 309 -48.05 20.80 -8.20
C LEU A 309 -48.91 20.01 -9.19
N ARG A 310 -48.62 18.73 -9.41
CA ARG A 310 -49.44 17.84 -10.25
C ARG A 310 -50.85 17.67 -9.68
N THR A 311 -50.96 17.50 -8.36
CA THR A 311 -52.25 17.36 -7.66
C THR A 311 -53.06 18.65 -7.74
N SER A 312 -52.41 19.80 -7.51
CA SER A 312 -53.03 21.12 -7.66
C SER A 312 -53.50 21.38 -9.10
N LEU A 313 -52.69 21.04 -10.09
CA LEU A 313 -53.05 21.16 -11.51
C LEU A 313 -54.21 20.24 -11.88
N CYS A 314 -54.22 19.00 -11.40
CA CYS A 314 -55.31 18.04 -11.61
C CYS A 314 -56.62 18.57 -11.02
N THR A 315 -56.56 19.07 -9.78
CA THR A 315 -57.70 19.66 -9.07
C THR A 315 -58.25 20.88 -9.83
N SER A 316 -57.37 21.78 -10.26
CA SER A 316 -57.73 22.95 -11.06
C SER A 316 -58.37 22.56 -12.40
N ARG A 317 -57.84 21.53 -13.07
CA ARG A 317 -58.44 20.97 -14.29
C ARG A 317 -59.84 20.39 -14.04
N CYS A 318 -60.05 19.71 -12.92
CA CYS A 318 -61.37 19.20 -12.53
C CYS A 318 -62.38 20.33 -12.29
N TYR A 319 -61.99 21.39 -11.57
CA TYR A 319 -62.84 22.56 -11.35
C TYR A 319 -63.18 23.27 -12.65
N LEU A 320 -62.20 23.47 -13.52
CA LEU A 320 -62.41 24.09 -14.82
C LEU A 320 -63.34 23.26 -15.70
N LYS A 321 -63.19 21.92 -15.69
CA LYS A 321 -64.09 21.00 -16.39
C LYS A 321 -65.52 21.11 -15.87
N GLN A 322 -65.70 21.15 -14.55
CA GLN A 322 -67.02 21.34 -13.92
C GLN A 322 -67.62 22.70 -14.29
N LEU A 323 -66.85 23.78 -14.20
CA LEU A 323 -67.30 25.12 -14.56
C LEU A 323 -67.75 25.18 -16.02
N CYS A 324 -66.94 24.68 -16.96
CA CYS A 324 -67.31 24.60 -18.38
C CYS A 324 -68.63 23.82 -18.57
N HIS A 325 -68.81 22.71 -17.86
CA HIS A 325 -70.02 21.91 -17.94
C HIS A 325 -71.25 22.69 -17.42
N THR A 326 -71.12 23.37 -16.27
CA THR A 326 -72.19 24.20 -15.71
C THR A 326 -72.59 25.34 -16.64
N VAL A 327 -71.63 26.02 -17.26
CA VAL A 327 -71.96 27.13 -18.16
C VAL A 327 -72.57 26.62 -19.48
N LEU A 328 -72.09 25.49 -20.02
CA LEU A 328 -72.70 24.89 -21.21
C LEU A 328 -74.15 24.43 -20.95
N ALA A 329 -74.40 23.82 -19.79
CA ALA A 329 -75.76 23.45 -19.36
C ALA A 329 -76.65 24.70 -19.20
N PHE A 330 -76.14 25.77 -18.61
CA PHE A 330 -76.88 27.04 -18.45
C PHE A 330 -77.26 27.69 -19.79
N LEU A 331 -76.41 27.56 -20.81
CA LEU A 331 -76.66 28.11 -22.15
C LEU A 331 -77.65 27.30 -22.98
N GLY A 332 -78.21 26.20 -22.45
CA GLY A 332 -79.11 25.32 -23.19
C GLY A 332 -78.45 24.68 -24.41
N CYS A 333 -77.12 24.62 -24.44
CA CYS A 333 -76.40 23.84 -25.42
C CYS A 333 -76.53 22.37 -25.02
N GLU A 334 -77.59 21.72 -25.50
CA GLU A 334 -77.71 20.27 -25.55
C GLU A 334 -76.64 19.72 -26.51
N CYS A 335 -75.37 19.82 -26.12
CA CYS A 335 -74.36 18.93 -26.65
C CYS A 335 -74.45 17.67 -25.80
N ASP A 336 -74.97 16.59 -26.37
CA ASP A 336 -75.05 15.28 -25.69
C ASP A 336 -73.67 14.78 -25.19
N ASN A 337 -72.58 15.39 -25.65
CA ASN A 337 -71.26 15.17 -25.10
C ASN A 337 -70.37 16.42 -25.22
N PRO A 338 -70.39 17.37 -24.25
CA PRO A 338 -69.54 18.57 -24.32
C PRO A 338 -68.04 18.22 -24.29
N LEU A 339 -67.70 16.99 -23.91
CA LEU A 339 -66.35 16.43 -23.96
C LEU A 339 -65.85 16.12 -25.37
N GLU A 340 -66.71 15.89 -26.37
CA GLU A 340 -66.22 15.74 -27.76
C GLU A 340 -65.73 17.08 -28.32
N VAL A 341 -66.38 18.19 -27.94
CA VAL A 341 -65.96 19.54 -28.36
C VAL A 341 -64.67 19.97 -27.66
N ILE A 342 -64.47 19.50 -26.43
CA ILE A 342 -63.22 19.63 -25.67
C ILE A 342 -62.52 18.26 -25.71
N GLY A 343 -62.32 17.73 -26.92
CA GLY A 343 -61.87 16.35 -27.16
C GLY A 343 -60.71 15.89 -26.27
N ASP A 344 -60.64 14.58 -26.01
CA ASP A 344 -59.57 13.94 -25.20
C ASP A 344 -58.15 14.29 -25.67
N GLU A 345 -57.96 14.76 -26.91
CA GLU A 345 -56.68 15.36 -27.35
C GLU A 345 -56.21 16.53 -26.48
N PHE A 346 -57.13 17.20 -25.75
CA PHE A 346 -56.83 18.29 -24.82
C PHE A 346 -56.09 17.80 -23.56
N ALA A 347 -56.18 16.51 -23.23
CA ALA A 347 -55.49 15.95 -22.07
C ALA A 347 -53.99 15.72 -22.34
N GLU A 348 -53.63 15.25 -23.54
CA GLU A 348 -52.24 14.90 -23.89
C GLU A 348 -51.48 16.02 -24.62
N ARG A 349 -52.12 16.74 -25.53
CA ARG A 349 -51.46 17.88 -26.19
C ARG A 349 -51.60 19.09 -25.31
N LEU A 350 -50.65 19.25 -24.38
CA LEU A 350 -50.19 20.50 -23.77
C LEU A 350 -50.96 21.69 -24.32
N VAL A 351 -52.12 21.92 -23.71
CA VAL A 351 -53.07 22.95 -24.12
C VAL A 351 -52.28 24.21 -24.29
N ASN A 352 -52.18 24.68 -25.53
CA ASN A 352 -51.59 25.98 -25.78
C ASN A 352 -52.44 26.97 -24.98
N VAL A 353 -51.93 27.37 -23.82
CA VAL A 353 -52.67 28.14 -22.82
C VAL A 353 -53.20 29.43 -23.45
N SER A 354 -52.49 29.94 -24.47
CA SER A 354 -52.92 31.07 -25.30
C SER A 354 -54.20 30.77 -26.10
N LEU A 355 -54.31 29.59 -26.73
CA LEU A 355 -55.50 29.17 -27.49
C LEU A 355 -56.70 28.99 -26.57
N PHE A 356 -56.51 28.36 -25.40
CA PHE A 356 -57.57 28.22 -24.42
C PHE A 356 -58.05 29.58 -23.91
N SER A 357 -57.12 30.50 -23.63
CA SER A 357 -57.44 31.87 -23.22
C SER A 357 -58.20 32.63 -24.30
N GLN A 358 -57.81 32.49 -25.57
CA GLN A 358 -58.49 33.10 -26.72
C GLN A 358 -59.91 32.54 -26.89
N ARG A 359 -60.11 31.24 -26.68
CA ARG A 359 -61.44 30.63 -26.70
C ARG A 359 -62.30 31.11 -25.53
N LEU A 360 -61.74 31.21 -24.32
CA LEU A 360 -62.40 31.80 -23.16
C LEU A 360 -62.79 33.27 -23.39
N ASP A 361 -61.94 34.06 -24.06
CA ASP A 361 -62.26 35.43 -24.47
C ASP A 361 -63.42 35.48 -25.45
N SER A 362 -63.39 34.62 -26.46
CA SER A 362 -64.44 34.54 -27.48
C SER A 362 -65.77 34.13 -26.83
N PHE A 363 -65.70 33.16 -25.93
CA PHE A 363 -66.84 32.71 -25.13
C PHE A 363 -67.39 33.82 -24.25
N ARG A 364 -66.54 34.50 -23.46
CA ARG A 364 -66.95 35.65 -22.64
C ARG A 364 -67.62 36.74 -23.48
N LYS A 365 -67.05 37.09 -24.63
CA LYS A 365 -67.63 38.10 -25.54
C LYS A 365 -69.01 37.68 -26.02
N LEU A 366 -69.15 36.45 -26.49
CA LEU A 366 -70.41 35.89 -26.96
C LEU A 366 -71.46 35.82 -25.84
N LEU A 367 -71.03 35.45 -24.65
CA LEU A 367 -71.85 35.36 -23.45
C LEU A 367 -72.39 36.75 -23.05
N VAL A 368 -71.52 37.77 -23.00
CA VAL A 368 -71.90 39.16 -22.70
C VAL A 368 -72.84 39.73 -23.76
N GLU A 369 -72.57 39.46 -25.04
CA GLU A 369 -73.42 39.90 -26.15
C GLU A 369 -74.83 39.27 -26.05
N ARG A 370 -74.91 37.97 -25.78
CA ARG A 370 -76.17 37.25 -25.63
C ARG A 370 -76.92 37.66 -24.37
N ALA A 371 -76.21 37.89 -23.26
CA ALA A 371 -76.77 38.45 -22.03
C ALA A 371 -77.42 39.82 -22.29
N LYS A 372 -76.70 40.73 -22.97
CA LYS A 372 -77.25 42.04 -23.37
C LYS A 372 -78.50 41.90 -24.21
N SER A 373 -78.54 40.95 -25.15
CA SER A 373 -79.75 40.70 -25.96
C SER A 373 -80.93 40.20 -25.12
N CYS A 374 -80.69 39.33 -24.14
CA CYS A 374 -81.75 38.81 -23.25
C CYS A 374 -82.26 39.87 -22.26
N CYS A 375 -81.40 40.75 -21.75
CA CYS A 375 -81.79 41.81 -20.81
C CYS A 375 -82.76 42.83 -21.41
N VAL A 376 -82.77 42.99 -22.74
CA VAL A 376 -83.77 43.84 -23.42
C VAL A 376 -85.17 43.19 -23.40
N VAL A 377 -85.23 41.86 -23.29
CA VAL A 377 -86.47 41.08 -23.40
C VAL A 377 -87.07 40.76 -22.03
N CYS A 378 -86.22 40.55 -21.03
CA CYS A 378 -86.63 40.20 -19.67
C CYS A 378 -85.95 41.19 -18.71
N ASP A 379 -86.72 41.91 -17.87
CA ASP A 379 -86.21 42.66 -16.71
C ASP A 379 -85.48 41.69 -15.75
N ALA A 380 -84.24 41.35 -16.07
CA ALA A 380 -83.54 40.18 -15.54
C ALA A 380 -82.23 40.57 -14.86
N ASP A 381 -82.29 41.49 -13.90
CA ASP A 381 -81.15 41.87 -13.04
C ASP A 381 -80.42 40.67 -12.44
N SER A 382 -81.14 39.61 -12.07
CA SER A 382 -80.53 38.38 -11.52
C SER A 382 -79.60 37.68 -12.52
N ILE A 383 -79.92 37.72 -13.82
CA ILE A 383 -79.08 37.11 -14.87
C ILE A 383 -77.80 37.93 -15.04
N LEU A 384 -77.90 39.27 -15.01
CA LEU A 384 -76.73 40.16 -15.04
C LEU A 384 -75.79 39.90 -13.85
N GLN A 385 -76.33 39.74 -12.63
CA GLN A 385 -75.51 39.44 -11.45
C GLN A 385 -74.74 38.11 -11.57
N VAL A 386 -75.39 37.06 -12.09
CA VAL A 386 -74.71 35.78 -12.34
C VAL A 386 -73.62 35.94 -13.40
N PHE A 387 -73.87 36.73 -14.45
CA PHE A 387 -72.85 37.01 -15.47
C PHE A 387 -71.68 37.82 -14.94
N GLU A 388 -71.91 38.82 -14.11
CA GLU A 388 -70.85 39.59 -13.44
C GLU A 388 -70.01 38.69 -12.53
N LEU A 389 -70.65 37.78 -11.79
CA LEU A 389 -69.94 36.82 -10.94
C LEU A 389 -69.07 35.86 -11.76
N ILE A 390 -69.59 35.30 -12.86
CA ILE A 390 -68.84 34.44 -13.77
C ILE A 390 -67.68 35.22 -14.41
N CYS A 391 -67.92 36.45 -14.88
CA CYS A 391 -66.87 37.29 -15.45
C CYS A 391 -65.76 37.59 -14.43
N SER A 392 -66.12 37.91 -13.19
CA SER A 392 -65.18 38.16 -12.10
C SER A 392 -64.37 36.91 -11.77
N SER A 393 -64.99 35.72 -11.77
CA SER A 393 -64.29 34.45 -11.57
C SER A 393 -63.31 34.14 -12.71
N ILE A 394 -63.70 34.35 -13.97
CA ILE A 394 -62.82 34.19 -15.13
C ILE A 394 -61.62 35.16 -15.06
N GLU A 395 -61.84 36.41 -14.62
CA GLU A 395 -60.77 37.39 -14.42
C GLU A 395 -59.83 37.01 -13.27
N GLY A 396 -60.37 36.42 -12.19
CA GLY A 396 -59.57 35.84 -11.11
C GLY A 396 -58.64 34.72 -11.61
N VAL A 397 -59.19 33.73 -12.32
CA VAL A 397 -58.40 32.61 -12.89
C VAL A 397 -57.36 33.12 -13.89
N ARG A 398 -57.64 34.18 -14.65
CA ARG A 398 -56.65 34.82 -15.54
C ARG A 398 -55.50 35.43 -14.77
N SER A 399 -55.80 36.16 -13.70
CA SER A 399 -54.81 36.84 -12.88
C SER A 399 -53.87 35.80 -12.25
N GLU A 400 -54.43 34.71 -11.71
CA GLU A 400 -53.65 33.58 -11.17
C GLU A 400 -52.78 32.91 -12.25
N ARG A 401 -53.33 32.68 -13.44
CA ARG A 401 -52.57 32.15 -14.59
C ARG A 401 -51.41 33.08 -14.97
N ASP A 402 -51.63 34.39 -15.02
CA ASP A 402 -50.59 35.35 -15.40
C ASP A 402 -49.46 35.40 -14.38
N VAL A 403 -49.79 35.29 -13.09
CA VAL A 403 -48.80 35.12 -12.01
C VAL A 403 -48.02 33.82 -12.20
N ALA A 404 -48.70 32.68 -12.39
CA ALA A 404 -48.06 31.39 -12.58
C ALA A 404 -47.18 31.34 -13.84
N ALA A 405 -47.61 31.99 -14.93
CA ALA A 405 -46.83 32.12 -16.16
C ALA A 405 -45.56 32.95 -15.94
N ALA A 406 -45.67 34.09 -15.23
CA ALA A 406 -44.52 34.91 -14.88
C ALA A 406 -43.52 34.17 -13.96
N GLU A 407 -44.00 33.36 -13.01
CA GLU A 407 -43.17 32.52 -12.15
C GLU A 407 -42.48 31.39 -12.93
N LEU A 408 -43.17 30.78 -13.89
CA LEU A 408 -42.59 29.77 -14.78
C LEU A 408 -41.49 30.39 -15.66
N ASP A 409 -41.71 31.57 -16.23
CA ASP A 409 -40.71 32.26 -17.05
C ASP A 409 -39.51 32.71 -16.21
N LYS A 410 -39.73 33.18 -14.98
CA LYS A 410 -38.65 33.44 -14.01
C LYS A 410 -37.83 32.17 -13.71
N SER A 411 -38.50 31.04 -13.47
CA SER A 411 -37.83 29.75 -13.22
C SER A 411 -37.01 29.30 -14.43
N ARG A 412 -37.54 29.46 -15.65
CA ARG A 412 -36.82 29.17 -16.90
C ARG A 412 -35.59 30.03 -17.07
N GLN A 413 -35.69 31.33 -16.74
CA GLN A 413 -34.55 32.24 -16.77
C GLN A 413 -33.46 31.79 -15.79
N MET A 414 -33.83 31.46 -14.55
CA MET A 414 -32.88 30.98 -13.54
C MET A 414 -32.17 29.68 -13.97
N ILE A 415 -32.89 28.74 -14.60
CA ILE A 415 -32.29 27.52 -15.15
C ILE A 415 -31.33 27.84 -16.30
N SER A 416 -31.68 28.79 -17.17
CA SER A 416 -30.81 29.24 -18.26
C SER A 416 -29.53 29.90 -17.74
N ASP A 417 -29.65 30.73 -16.70
CA ASP A 417 -28.51 31.39 -16.07
C ASP A 417 -27.59 30.37 -15.38
N ALA A 418 -28.16 29.41 -14.64
CA ALA A 418 -27.41 28.34 -13.99
C ALA A 418 -26.68 27.45 -15.01
N ARG A 419 -27.32 27.09 -16.13
CA ARG A 419 -26.67 26.37 -17.23
C ARG A 419 -25.52 27.16 -17.83
N SER A 420 -25.69 28.46 -18.01
CA SER A 420 -24.63 29.34 -18.53
C SER A 420 -23.44 29.41 -17.58
N GLN A 421 -23.68 29.46 -16.26
CA GLN A 421 -22.63 29.41 -15.26
C GLN A 421 -21.90 28.06 -15.23
N LEU A 422 -22.61 26.94 -15.35
CA LEU A 422 -22.02 25.61 -15.44
C LEU A 422 -21.08 25.49 -16.64
N VAL A 423 -21.51 25.94 -17.83
CA VAL A 423 -20.67 25.94 -19.04
C VAL A 423 -19.41 26.80 -18.85
N LEU A 424 -19.52 27.96 -18.21
CA LEU A 424 -18.36 28.80 -17.90
C LEU A 424 -17.39 28.14 -16.92
N LEU A 425 -17.92 27.43 -15.90
CA LEU A 425 -17.09 26.69 -14.95
C LEU A 425 -16.41 25.49 -15.60
N GLU A 426 -17.10 24.74 -16.46
CA GLU A 426 -16.52 23.64 -17.26
C GLU A 426 -15.40 24.14 -18.17
N ALA A 427 -15.60 25.28 -18.85
CA ALA A 427 -14.56 25.91 -19.66
C ALA A 427 -13.37 26.35 -18.80
N LYS A 428 -13.62 26.92 -17.61
CA LYS A 428 -12.56 27.32 -16.68
C LYS A 428 -11.77 26.11 -16.17
N CYS A 429 -12.44 25.03 -15.77
CA CYS A 429 -11.81 23.77 -15.37
C CYS A 429 -10.97 23.17 -16.50
N SER A 430 -11.49 23.20 -17.74
CA SER A 430 -10.76 22.75 -18.93
C SER A 430 -9.54 23.61 -19.24
N SER A 431 -9.56 24.90 -18.88
CA SER A 431 -8.41 25.81 -19.06
C SER A 431 -7.35 25.72 -17.96
N LEU A 432 -7.71 25.22 -16.77
CA LEU A 432 -6.79 25.11 -15.63
C LEU A 432 -5.76 23.99 -15.83
N VAL A 433 -6.12 22.95 -16.56
CA VAL A 433 -5.19 21.87 -16.90
C VAL A 433 -4.82 22.05 -18.37
N SER A 434 -3.56 22.43 -18.63
CA SER A 434 -3.08 22.53 -20.01
C SER A 434 -3.29 21.19 -20.72
N PRO A 435 -3.88 21.17 -21.94
CA PRO A 435 -4.00 19.97 -22.75
C PRO A 435 -2.66 19.24 -22.93
N ASP A 436 -1.56 19.99 -22.96
CA ASP A 436 -0.20 19.43 -23.07
C ASP A 436 0.19 18.63 -21.82
N VAL A 437 -0.26 19.04 -20.64
CA VAL A 437 -0.02 18.31 -19.39
C VAL A 437 -0.83 17.02 -19.36
N VAL A 438 -2.10 17.07 -19.80
CA VAL A 438 -2.93 15.86 -19.94
C VAL A 438 -2.30 14.89 -20.93
N ALA A 439 -1.95 15.37 -22.14
CA ALA A 439 -1.29 14.55 -23.16
C ALA A 439 0.06 13.99 -22.68
N GLY A 440 0.84 14.78 -21.93
CA GLY A 440 2.10 14.33 -21.32
C GLY A 440 1.89 13.24 -20.27
N LEU A 441 0.85 13.37 -19.44
CA LEU A 441 0.46 12.34 -18.46
C LEU A 441 -0.05 11.08 -19.14
N GLU A 442 -0.88 11.20 -20.17
CA GLU A 442 -1.37 10.07 -20.97
C GLU A 442 -0.21 9.33 -21.65
N ALA A 443 0.72 10.06 -22.28
CA ALA A 443 1.92 9.48 -22.87
C ALA A 443 2.80 8.77 -21.83
N ARG A 444 2.98 9.36 -20.65
CA ARG A 444 3.71 8.73 -19.55
C ARG A 444 2.99 7.48 -19.02
N ASN A 445 1.67 7.50 -18.99
CA ASN A 445 0.86 6.35 -18.58
C ASN A 445 1.01 5.20 -19.57
N ILE A 446 0.94 5.49 -20.88
CA ILE A 446 1.21 4.50 -21.96
C ILE A 446 2.61 3.90 -21.80
N GLN A 447 3.64 4.72 -21.57
CA GLN A 447 5.01 4.24 -21.33
C GLN A 447 5.12 3.35 -20.08
N LEU A 448 4.38 3.66 -19.01
CA LEU A 448 4.34 2.84 -17.81
C LEU A 448 3.63 1.51 -18.04
N GLU A 449 2.53 1.51 -18.80
CA GLU A 449 1.84 0.28 -19.22
C GLU A 449 2.75 -0.62 -20.06
N GLU A 450 3.48 -0.06 -21.03
CA GLU A 450 4.46 -0.80 -21.82
C GLU A 450 5.57 -1.41 -20.96
N LYS A 451 6.10 -0.64 -19.99
CA LYS A 451 7.11 -1.13 -19.02
C LYS A 451 6.55 -2.25 -18.13
N CYS A 452 5.32 -2.10 -17.64
CA CYS A 452 4.65 -3.13 -16.84
C CYS A 452 4.45 -4.41 -17.65
N GLU A 453 4.09 -4.28 -18.92
CA GLU A 453 3.92 -5.42 -19.83
C GLU A 453 5.25 -6.12 -20.13
N LEU A 454 6.35 -5.37 -20.31
CA LEU A 454 7.70 -5.93 -20.44
C LEU A 454 8.13 -6.70 -19.18
N LEU A 455 7.88 -6.13 -17.98
CA LEU A 455 8.15 -6.81 -16.71
C LEU A 455 7.33 -8.09 -16.55
N ARG A 456 6.04 -8.08 -16.93
CA ARG A 456 5.20 -9.29 -16.93
C ARG A 456 5.77 -10.38 -17.85
N ARG A 457 6.23 -10.00 -19.05
CA ARG A 457 6.89 -10.94 -19.98
C ARG A 457 8.22 -11.46 -19.44
N GLU A 458 9.01 -10.64 -18.76
CA GLU A 458 10.27 -11.05 -18.13
C GLU A 458 10.02 -12.04 -16.98
N ILE A 459 9.07 -11.74 -16.09
CA ILE A 459 8.68 -12.66 -15.01
C ILE A 459 8.19 -14.00 -15.59
N LYS A 460 7.43 -13.97 -16.69
CA LYS A 460 7.00 -15.19 -17.39
C LYS A 460 8.20 -15.97 -17.94
N ARG A 461 9.16 -15.32 -18.60
CA ARG A 461 10.40 -15.95 -19.09
C ARG A 461 11.22 -16.57 -17.96
N GLN A 462 11.35 -15.88 -16.83
CA GLN A 462 12.05 -16.40 -15.65
C GLN A 462 11.36 -17.64 -15.07
N ARG A 463 10.03 -17.63 -14.97
CA ARG A 463 9.25 -18.81 -14.53
C ARG A 463 9.43 -19.99 -15.47
N GLU A 464 9.41 -19.77 -16.78
CA GLU A 464 9.64 -20.82 -17.77
C GLU A 464 11.09 -21.34 -17.75
N ALA A 465 12.07 -20.47 -17.52
CA ALA A 465 13.47 -20.86 -17.37
C ALA A 465 13.68 -21.71 -16.10
N PHE A 466 13.11 -21.27 -14.98
CA PHE A 466 13.14 -22.01 -13.72
C PHE A 466 12.45 -23.38 -13.85
N GLN A 467 11.30 -23.44 -14.54
CA GLN A 467 10.62 -24.71 -14.78
C GLN A 467 11.46 -25.65 -15.66
N ARG A 468 12.09 -25.14 -16.72
CA ARG A 468 13.02 -25.93 -17.56
C ARG A 468 14.21 -26.44 -16.77
N GLU A 469 14.77 -25.63 -15.87
CA GLU A 469 15.86 -26.05 -14.99
C GLU A 469 15.41 -27.13 -14.00
N ARG A 470 14.20 -26.99 -13.44
CA ARG A 470 13.59 -28.01 -12.58
C ARG A 470 13.38 -29.32 -13.33
N ASP A 471 12.84 -29.26 -14.54
CA ASP A 471 12.62 -30.44 -15.39
C ASP A 471 13.96 -31.10 -15.78
N GLN A 472 15.02 -30.31 -16.01
CA GLN A 472 16.37 -30.82 -16.24
C GLN A 472 16.96 -31.49 -14.98
N GLN A 473 16.77 -30.90 -13.80
CA GLN A 473 17.20 -31.51 -12.53
C GLN A 473 16.44 -32.82 -12.27
N GLU A 474 15.12 -32.84 -12.47
CA GLU A 474 14.30 -34.06 -12.35
C GLU A 474 14.75 -35.13 -13.35
N SER A 475 15.06 -34.75 -14.60
CA SER A 475 15.61 -35.67 -15.60
C SER A 475 17.01 -36.18 -15.22
N MET A 476 17.89 -35.33 -14.69
CA MET A 476 19.24 -35.74 -14.26
C MET A 476 19.16 -36.74 -13.10
N VAL A 477 18.27 -36.49 -12.13
CA VAL A 477 18.00 -37.39 -11.00
C VAL A 477 17.42 -38.73 -11.51
N ALA A 478 16.51 -38.70 -12.49
CA ALA A 478 15.97 -39.92 -13.10
C ALA A 478 17.04 -40.73 -13.85
N THR A 479 17.93 -40.09 -14.62
CA THR A 479 19.04 -40.79 -15.30
C THR A 479 20.10 -41.30 -14.32
N ALA A 480 20.41 -40.56 -13.26
CA ALA A 480 21.32 -41.02 -12.22
C ALA A 480 20.77 -42.26 -11.48
N SER A 481 19.44 -42.35 -11.33
CA SER A 481 18.81 -43.52 -10.74
C SER A 481 18.85 -44.77 -11.65
N LEU A 482 18.97 -44.62 -12.97
CA LEU A 482 19.00 -45.75 -13.92
C LEU A 482 20.42 -46.21 -14.32
N GLN A 483 21.46 -45.40 -14.16
CA GLN A 483 22.84 -45.76 -14.56
C GLN A 483 23.75 -46.26 -13.43
N GLY A 484 23.21 -46.49 -12.23
CA GLY A 484 23.99 -47.01 -11.08
C GLY A 484 24.39 -48.49 -11.17
N VAL A 485 23.91 -49.26 -12.15
CA VAL A 485 24.24 -50.70 -12.25
C VAL A 485 24.50 -51.09 -13.70
N ALA A 486 25.70 -50.82 -14.22
CA ALA A 486 26.48 -51.77 -15.03
C ALA A 486 27.70 -51.14 -15.72
N ALA A 487 28.83 -51.84 -15.56
CA ALA A 487 29.95 -51.95 -16.50
C ALA A 487 30.81 -50.68 -16.73
N ALA A 488 31.89 -50.46 -15.98
CA ALA A 488 33.16 -51.21 -15.97
C ALA A 488 33.97 -51.16 -17.28
N ARG A 489 35.12 -50.47 -17.16
CA ARG A 489 36.43 -50.76 -17.78
C ARG A 489 36.52 -50.80 -19.32
N VAL A 490 37.13 -49.77 -19.91
CA VAL A 490 37.95 -49.89 -21.14
C VAL A 490 39.13 -48.90 -21.05
N PRO A 491 40.36 -49.27 -21.48
CA PRO A 491 41.59 -48.74 -20.92
C PRO A 491 42.14 -47.51 -21.64
N SER A 492 42.90 -46.78 -20.83
CA SER A 492 43.77 -45.65 -21.09
C SER A 492 44.92 -45.99 -22.04
N ASP A 493 45.00 -45.32 -23.19
CA ASP A 493 46.23 -44.67 -23.65
C ASP A 493 45.91 -43.69 -24.77
N GLY A 494 46.12 -42.39 -24.52
CA GLY A 494 45.79 -41.28 -25.43
C GLY A 494 44.69 -40.31 -24.92
N VAL A 495 44.02 -40.64 -23.81
CA VAL A 495 42.97 -39.79 -23.21
C VAL A 495 43.54 -38.55 -22.52
N PHE A 496 44.81 -38.58 -22.09
CA PHE A 496 45.40 -37.48 -21.32
C PHE A 496 45.57 -36.19 -22.14
N GLU A 497 46.08 -36.27 -23.38
CA GLU A 497 46.25 -35.06 -24.22
C GLU A 497 44.90 -34.46 -24.63
N ARG A 498 43.92 -35.31 -24.96
CA ARG A 498 42.55 -34.84 -25.27
C ARG A 498 41.86 -34.23 -24.06
N GLY A 499 42.07 -34.82 -22.87
CA GLY A 499 41.61 -34.28 -21.61
C GLY A 499 42.24 -32.92 -21.28
N MET A 500 43.53 -32.76 -21.54
CA MET A 500 44.26 -31.51 -21.32
C MET A 500 43.78 -30.39 -22.25
N LEU A 501 43.62 -30.67 -23.54
CA LEU A 501 43.05 -29.72 -24.50
C LEU A 501 41.60 -29.35 -24.16
N SER A 502 40.79 -30.32 -23.72
CA SER A 502 39.42 -30.07 -23.25
C SER A 502 39.41 -29.18 -22.00
N LEU A 503 40.33 -29.40 -21.06
CA LEU A 503 40.44 -28.59 -19.85
C LEU A 503 40.86 -27.15 -20.17
N ALA A 504 41.81 -26.97 -21.09
CA ALA A 504 42.26 -25.66 -21.55
C ALA A 504 41.14 -24.90 -22.29
N ALA A 505 40.37 -25.58 -23.15
CA ALA A 505 39.21 -24.99 -23.81
C ALA A 505 38.12 -24.60 -22.79
N GLN A 506 37.85 -25.45 -21.80
CA GLN A 506 36.88 -25.17 -20.74
C GLN A 506 37.34 -24.02 -19.83
N GLN A 507 38.64 -23.90 -19.56
CA GLN A 507 39.19 -22.76 -18.82
C GLN A 507 39.04 -21.47 -19.63
N SER A 508 39.38 -21.49 -20.92
CA SER A 508 39.20 -20.33 -21.80
C SER A 508 37.73 -19.90 -21.91
N GLN A 509 36.79 -20.85 -21.91
CA GLN A 509 35.35 -20.54 -21.90
C GLN A 509 34.95 -19.86 -20.59
N ARG A 510 35.36 -20.41 -19.44
CA ARG A 510 35.09 -19.79 -18.13
C ARG A 510 35.69 -18.40 -18.03
N ASP A 511 36.90 -18.17 -18.54
CA ASP A 511 37.53 -16.85 -18.54
C ASP A 511 36.80 -15.84 -19.44
N ASN A 512 36.19 -16.29 -20.54
CA ASN A 512 35.33 -15.46 -21.39
C ASN A 512 34.01 -15.11 -20.68
N GLU A 513 33.37 -16.09 -20.03
CA GLU A 513 32.14 -15.88 -19.24
C GLU A 513 32.39 -14.92 -18.08
N ILE A 514 33.51 -15.06 -17.36
CA ILE A 514 33.92 -14.14 -16.29
C ILE A 514 34.09 -12.72 -16.83
N ARG A 515 34.77 -12.54 -17.98
CA ARG A 515 34.92 -11.21 -18.61
C ARG A 515 33.58 -10.61 -19.01
N GLN A 516 32.66 -11.41 -19.55
CA GLN A 516 31.32 -10.94 -19.91
C GLN A 516 30.50 -10.55 -18.68
N LEU A 517 30.57 -11.34 -17.60
CA LEU A 517 29.92 -11.02 -16.33
C LEU A 517 30.50 -9.74 -15.71
N GLN A 518 31.81 -9.55 -15.75
CA GLN A 518 32.45 -8.30 -15.29
C GLN A 518 31.98 -7.08 -16.08
N ALA A 519 31.86 -7.20 -17.42
CA ALA A 519 31.32 -6.12 -18.25
C ALA A 519 29.85 -5.80 -17.91
N ASN A 520 29.03 -6.83 -17.65
CA ASN A 520 27.63 -6.67 -17.26
C ASN A 520 27.49 -6.02 -15.87
N VAL A 521 28.32 -6.42 -14.89
CA VAL A 521 28.35 -5.80 -13.56
C VAL A 521 28.69 -4.31 -13.68
N GLN A 522 29.72 -3.96 -14.45
CA GLN A 522 30.05 -2.55 -14.68
C GLN A 522 28.94 -1.77 -15.38
N ALA A 523 28.21 -2.39 -16.32
CA ALA A 523 27.06 -1.75 -16.97
C ALA A 523 25.93 -1.48 -15.97
N LEU A 524 25.60 -2.45 -15.11
CA LEU A 524 24.59 -2.33 -14.07
C LEU A 524 24.99 -1.33 -12.97
N GLU A 525 26.28 -1.21 -12.66
CA GLU A 525 26.80 -0.20 -11.74
C GLU A 525 26.62 1.22 -12.32
N ARG A 526 26.90 1.41 -13.61
CA ARG A 526 26.65 2.69 -14.30
C ARG A 526 25.17 3.04 -14.34
N GLU A 527 24.31 2.06 -14.63
CA GLU A 527 22.85 2.24 -14.63
C GLU A 527 22.33 2.61 -13.23
N ASN A 528 22.76 1.89 -12.18
CA ASN A 528 22.43 2.24 -10.79
C ASN A 528 22.89 3.66 -10.43
N ALA A 529 24.06 4.09 -10.89
CA ALA A 529 24.55 5.44 -10.65
C ALA A 529 23.74 6.52 -11.40
N VAL A 530 23.13 6.20 -12.55
CA VAL A 530 22.17 7.09 -13.23
C VAL A 530 20.86 7.14 -12.48
N LEU A 531 20.28 5.98 -12.13
CA LEU A 531 19.02 5.89 -11.40
C LEU A 531 19.08 6.58 -10.03
N ARG A 532 20.22 6.51 -9.32
CA ARG A 532 20.43 7.27 -8.07
C ARG A 532 20.38 8.78 -8.29
N ARG A 533 21.01 9.29 -9.35
CA ARG A 533 20.96 10.73 -9.70
C ARG A 533 19.55 11.18 -10.07
N GLU A 534 18.81 10.36 -10.82
CA GLU A 534 17.41 10.65 -11.15
C GLU A 534 16.51 10.61 -9.91
N CYS A 535 16.72 9.65 -9.00
CA CYS A 535 16.00 9.58 -7.74
C CYS A 535 16.26 10.82 -6.86
N ASP A 536 17.53 11.24 -6.72
CA ASP A 536 17.90 12.45 -6.00
C ASP A 536 17.28 13.72 -6.63
N HIS A 537 17.26 13.82 -7.96
CA HIS A 537 16.59 14.91 -8.67
C HIS A 537 15.08 14.91 -8.44
N ASN A 538 14.41 13.77 -8.58
CA ASN A 538 12.97 13.64 -8.34
C ASN A 538 12.59 13.99 -6.91
N ASN A 539 13.39 13.57 -5.92
CA ASN A 539 13.20 13.93 -4.52
C ASN A 539 13.31 15.45 -4.30
N SER A 540 14.26 16.11 -4.97
CA SER A 540 14.39 17.58 -4.94
C SER A 540 13.17 18.27 -5.53
N VAL A 541 12.63 17.78 -6.65
CA VAL A 541 11.44 18.34 -7.31
C VAL A 541 10.19 18.16 -6.44
N VAL A 542 10.01 16.97 -5.84
CA VAL A 542 8.89 16.71 -4.91
C VAL A 542 8.98 17.63 -3.69
N ALA A 543 10.17 17.79 -3.10
CA ALA A 543 10.36 18.71 -1.98
C ALA A 543 10.00 20.17 -2.33
N GLN A 544 10.33 20.61 -3.54
CA GLN A 544 9.95 21.93 -4.04
C GLN A 544 8.43 22.08 -4.17
N PHE A 545 7.75 21.11 -4.81
CA PHE A 545 6.29 21.15 -4.96
C PHE A 545 5.56 21.12 -3.62
N THR A 546 6.04 20.34 -2.65
CA THR A 546 5.47 20.34 -1.29
C THR A 546 5.57 21.72 -0.65
N LYS A 547 6.72 22.38 -0.76
CA LYS A 547 6.91 23.74 -0.25
C LYS A 547 5.99 24.75 -0.94
N GLU A 548 5.83 24.67 -2.25
CA GLU A 548 4.91 25.55 -3.00
C GLU A 548 3.45 25.32 -2.60
N MET A 549 3.05 24.07 -2.38
CA MET A 549 1.72 23.70 -1.91
C MET A 549 1.43 24.23 -0.49
N GLU A 550 2.40 24.21 0.41
CA GLU A 550 2.28 24.83 1.74
C GLU A 550 2.10 26.35 1.67
N VAL A 551 2.82 27.02 0.75
CA VAL A 551 2.65 28.46 0.48
C VAL A 551 1.27 28.76 -0.09
N LEU A 552 0.70 27.89 -0.94
CA LEU A 552 -0.66 28.05 -1.45
C LEU A 552 -1.70 27.83 -0.36
N LYS A 553 -1.57 26.78 0.47
CA LYS A 553 -2.46 26.52 1.61
C LYS A 553 -2.47 27.68 2.61
N THR A 554 -1.31 28.29 2.87
CA THR A 554 -1.23 29.48 3.74
C THR A 554 -1.90 30.69 3.11
N LYS A 555 -1.72 30.94 1.81
CA LYS A 555 -2.45 32.00 1.09
C LYS A 555 -3.97 31.78 1.07
N GLU A 556 -4.42 30.55 0.86
CA GLU A 556 -5.84 30.20 0.86
C GLU A 556 -6.48 30.36 2.25
N ARG A 557 -5.80 29.92 3.32
CA ARG A 557 -6.23 30.17 4.70
C ARG A 557 -6.36 31.67 5.00
N VAL A 558 -5.43 32.49 4.50
CA VAL A 558 -5.49 33.95 4.63
C VAL A 558 -6.66 34.54 3.81
N GLN A 559 -6.97 33.99 2.64
CA GLN A 559 -8.13 34.45 1.86
C GLN A 559 -9.46 34.09 2.54
N LEU A 560 -9.60 32.86 3.02
CA LEU A 560 -10.79 32.41 3.74
C LEU A 560 -11.01 33.21 5.04
N SER A 561 -9.95 33.53 5.78
CA SER A 561 -10.06 34.39 6.96
C SER A 561 -10.49 35.81 6.59
N VAL A 562 -9.95 36.38 5.50
CA VAL A 562 -10.34 37.73 5.02
C VAL A 562 -11.79 37.78 4.54
N GLU A 563 -12.27 36.77 3.79
CA GLU A 563 -13.67 36.69 3.38
C GLU A 563 -14.62 36.51 4.56
N TYR A 564 -14.24 35.67 5.52
CA TYR A 564 -15.01 35.49 6.75
C TYR A 564 -15.09 36.79 7.54
N VAL A 565 -13.96 37.48 7.75
CA VAL A 565 -13.91 38.82 8.37
C VAL A 565 -14.84 39.78 7.63
N ARG A 566 -14.74 39.86 6.30
CA ARG A 566 -15.58 40.73 5.47
C ARG A 566 -17.06 40.44 5.69
N ASN A 567 -17.45 39.17 5.71
CA ASN A 567 -18.85 38.77 5.88
C ASN A 567 -19.37 39.13 7.28
N VAL A 568 -18.58 38.91 8.33
CA VAL A 568 -18.98 39.30 9.69
C VAL A 568 -19.11 40.83 9.82
N VAL A 569 -18.18 41.59 9.24
CA VAL A 569 -18.25 43.06 9.22
C VAL A 569 -19.47 43.57 8.43
N LEU A 570 -19.77 42.97 7.28
CA LEU A 570 -20.96 43.31 6.49
C LEU A 570 -22.25 43.02 7.26
N GLN A 571 -22.36 41.85 7.90
CA GLN A 571 -23.51 41.51 8.74
C GLN A 571 -23.66 42.49 9.91
N TYR A 572 -22.56 42.92 10.52
CA TYR A 572 -22.57 43.92 11.59
C TYR A 572 -23.10 45.27 11.12
N LEU A 573 -22.63 45.75 9.96
CA LEU A 573 -23.06 47.02 9.36
C LEU A 573 -24.52 46.98 8.88
N CYS A 574 -24.98 45.84 8.36
CA CYS A 574 -26.34 45.66 7.86
C CYS A 574 -27.36 45.28 8.97
N CYS A 575 -26.92 44.98 10.18
CA CYS A 575 -27.81 44.61 11.27
C CYS A 575 -28.60 45.83 11.77
N SER A 576 -29.93 45.82 11.59
CA SER A 576 -30.83 46.87 12.07
C SER A 576 -31.08 46.82 13.58
N CYS A 577 -30.87 45.65 14.21
CA CYS A 577 -31.04 45.45 15.65
C CYS A 577 -29.74 45.75 16.40
N GLU A 578 -29.74 46.81 17.21
CA GLU A 578 -28.56 47.23 17.97
C GLU A 578 -28.11 46.19 19.00
N GLU A 579 -29.04 45.49 19.64
CA GLU A 579 -28.73 44.41 20.59
C GLU A 579 -27.97 43.26 19.90
N MET A 580 -28.40 42.89 18.69
CA MET A 580 -27.73 41.86 17.89
C MET A 580 -26.37 42.33 17.40
N ARG A 581 -26.27 43.59 16.96
CA ARG A 581 -25.00 44.23 16.58
C ARG A 581 -23.97 44.15 17.71
N MET A 582 -24.37 44.43 18.95
CA MET A 582 -23.48 44.32 20.12
C MET A 582 -23.06 42.89 20.42
N LYS A 583 -23.95 41.89 20.23
CA LYS A 583 -23.60 40.47 20.37
C LYS A 583 -22.62 39.97 19.30
N MET A 584 -22.50 40.66 18.16
CA MET A 584 -21.52 40.33 17.11
C MET A 584 -20.12 40.88 17.38
N VAL A 585 -19.97 41.90 18.22
CA VAL A 585 -18.65 42.50 18.54
C VAL A 585 -17.65 41.47 19.10
N PRO A 586 -18.03 40.55 20.01
CA PRO A 586 -17.16 39.44 20.43
C PRO A 586 -16.70 38.52 19.30
N ALA A 587 -17.59 38.20 18.36
CA ALA A 587 -17.22 37.39 17.20
C ALA A 587 -16.19 38.16 16.35
N ILE A 588 -16.44 39.43 16.04
CA ILE A 588 -15.51 40.28 15.27
C ILE A 588 -14.16 40.37 15.96
N ALA A 589 -14.13 40.65 17.27
CA ALA A 589 -12.90 40.78 18.04
C ALA A 589 -12.11 39.47 18.09
N THR A 590 -12.78 38.33 18.12
CA THR A 590 -12.13 37.01 18.09
C THR A 590 -11.52 36.74 16.72
N VAL A 591 -12.28 37.03 15.66
CA VAL A 591 -11.86 36.77 14.28
C VAL A 591 -10.72 37.70 13.84
N LEU A 592 -10.72 38.94 14.33
CA LEU A 592 -9.64 39.91 14.11
C LEU A 592 -8.51 39.81 15.15
N GLU A 593 -8.56 38.81 16.03
CA GLU A 593 -7.54 38.56 17.06
C GLU A 593 -7.19 39.79 17.91
N PHE A 594 -8.21 40.53 18.37
CA PHE A 594 -8.01 41.72 19.19
C PHE A 594 -7.18 41.39 20.42
N THR A 595 -6.16 42.21 20.67
CA THR A 595 -5.36 42.15 21.87
C THR A 595 -6.21 42.42 23.12
N ALA A 596 -5.74 41.98 24.28
CA ALA A 596 -6.43 42.25 25.55
C ALA A 596 -6.62 43.76 25.84
N LYS A 597 -5.79 44.62 25.25
CA LYS A 597 -5.94 46.07 25.32
C LYS A 597 -7.09 46.55 24.42
N GLU A 598 -7.10 46.14 23.16
CA GLU A 598 -8.16 46.50 22.20
C GLU A 598 -9.53 45.99 22.65
N LYS A 599 -9.61 44.77 23.19
CA LYS A 599 -10.85 44.24 23.80
C LYS A 599 -11.36 45.17 24.91
N ARG A 600 -10.47 45.66 25.78
CA ARG A 600 -10.82 46.61 26.85
C ARG A 600 -11.27 47.95 26.30
N ASP A 601 -10.57 48.48 25.29
CA ASP A 601 -10.90 49.77 24.67
C ASP A 601 -12.29 49.72 24.01
N VAL A 602 -12.63 48.60 23.35
CA VAL A 602 -13.97 48.37 22.78
C VAL A 602 -15.05 48.33 23.85
N GLN A 603 -14.81 47.64 24.97
CA GLN A 603 -15.75 47.59 26.10
C GLN A 603 -15.94 48.95 26.76
N ASN A 604 -14.86 49.73 26.88
CA ASN A 604 -14.91 51.07 27.44
C ASN A 604 -15.72 52.03 26.53
N ALA A 605 -15.54 51.92 25.22
CA ALA A 605 -16.30 52.71 24.24
C ALA A 605 -17.77 52.28 24.15
N ASN A 606 -18.06 50.98 24.35
CA ASN A 606 -19.39 50.40 24.23
C ASN A 606 -19.72 49.54 25.48
N PRO A 607 -20.21 50.14 26.58
CA PRO A 607 -20.49 49.43 27.83
C PRO A 607 -21.56 48.33 27.71
N GLN A 608 -22.38 48.38 26.66
CA GLN A 608 -23.40 47.38 26.35
C GLN A 608 -22.81 46.13 25.66
N CYS A 609 -21.56 46.19 25.20
CA CYS A 609 -20.89 45.06 24.57
C CYS A 609 -20.70 43.93 25.59
N PRO A 610 -21.07 42.68 25.26
CA PRO A 610 -20.78 41.53 26.10
C PRO A 610 -19.28 41.41 26.42
N PRO A 611 -18.92 40.80 27.56
CA PRO A 611 -17.52 40.57 27.89
C PRO A 611 -16.81 39.74 26.80
N LEU A 612 -15.74 40.30 26.25
CA LEU A 612 -14.90 39.74 25.20
C LEU A 612 -13.92 38.79 25.87
N LYS A 613 -14.19 37.49 25.84
CA LYS A 613 -13.27 36.46 26.35
C LYS A 613 -11.99 36.42 25.52
#